data_AF-A0A0W0R394-F1
#
_entry.id   AF-A0A0W0R394-F1
#
_cell.length_a   1.000
_cell.length_b   1.000
_cell.length_c   1.000
_cell.angle_alpha   90.00
_cell.angle_beta   90.00
_cell.angle_gamma   90.00
#
_symmetry.space_group_name_H-M   'P 1'
#
loop_
_entity.id
_entity.type
_entity.pdbx_description
1 polymer ?
#
loop_
_entity_poly.entity_id
_entity_poly.type
_entity_poly.pdbx_seq_one_letter_code
_entity_poly.pdbx_strand_id
1 'polypeptide(L)' 'MYKIVLILLSIILCSCSSYYTSNGEKYYLSSRNGENLVVPPGLTEDNISHFHDLPEQTQNPQVSIEPPTV' A
#
# COMPACT_ATOMS: atom_id res chain seq x y z
N MET A 1 40.21 11.22 -0.94
CA MET A 1 39.07 11.92 -0.31
C MET A 1 37.97 12.25 -1.32
N TYR A 2 38.25 12.94 -2.44
CA TYR A 2 37.23 13.27 -3.46
C TYR A 2 36.44 12.06 -4.02
N LYS A 3 37.09 10.89 -4.18
CA LYS A 3 36.42 9.65 -4.65
C LYS A 3 35.30 9.19 -3.72
N ILE A 4 35.49 9.31 -2.41
CA ILE A 4 34.49 8.94 -1.40
C ILE A 4 33.32 9.91 -1.46
N VAL A 5 33.59 11.21 -1.63
CA VAL A 5 32.56 12.24 -1.79
C VAL A 5 31.70 11.99 -3.03
N LEU A 6 32.31 11.61 -4.16
CA LEU A 6 31.58 11.29 -5.40
C LEU A 6 30.68 10.05 -5.25
N ILE A 7 31.18 9.01 -4.57
CA ILE A 7 30.38 7.81 -4.27
C ILE A 7 29.19 8.17 -3.38
N LEU A 8 29.42 8.93 -2.31
CA LEU A 8 28.36 9.34 -1.38
C LEU A 8 27.30 10.19 -2.09
N LEU A 9 27.74 11.11 -2.96
CA LEU A 9 26.85 11.94 -3.77
C LEU A 9 25.98 11.11 -4.71
N SER A 10 26.55 10.09 -5.37
CA SER A 10 25.79 9.19 -6.24
C SER A 10 24.72 8.38 -5.51
N ILE A 11 25.00 7.94 -4.28
CA ILE A 11 24.02 7.20 -3.46
C ILE A 11 22.85 8.10 -3.06
N ILE A 12 23.14 9.34 -2.66
CA ILE A 12 22.11 10.32 -2.29
C ILE A 12 21.23 10.64 -3.49
N LEU A 13 21.81 10.85 -4.68
CA LEU A 13 21.06 11.12 -5.92
C LEU A 13 20.13 9.95 -6.30
N CYS A 14 20.58 8.70 -6.16
CA CYS A 14 19.76 7.52 -6.45
C CYS A 14 18.63 7.29 -5.44
N SER A 15 18.78 7.74 -4.19
CA SER A 15 17.75 7.54 -3.17
C SER A 15 16.47 8.37 -3.41
N CYS A 16 16.57 9.53 -4.07
CA CYS A 16 15.43 10.39 -4.36
C CYS A 16 14.42 9.79 -5.35
N SER A 17 14.87 8.99 -6.33
CA SER A 17 13.97 8.37 -7.30
C SER A 17 13.21 7.18 -6.72
N SER A 18 13.74 6.52 -5.70
CA SER A 18 13.16 5.32 -5.07
C SER A 18 11.84 5.56 -4.32
N TYR A 19 11.52 6.82 -4.03
CA TYR A 19 10.32 7.17 -3.27
C TYR A 19 9.02 7.01 -4.07
N TYR A 20 9.06 7.20 -5.40
CA TYR A 20 7.87 7.17 -6.27
C TYR A 20 7.80 5.93 -7.16
N THR A 21 8.54 4.86 -6.88
CA THR A 21 8.57 3.67 -7.74
C THR A 21 7.41 2.70 -7.49
N SER A 22 6.58 2.96 -6.48
CA SER A 22 5.49 2.08 -6.06
C SER A 22 4.26 2.88 -5.61
N ASN A 23 3.12 2.19 -5.43
CA ASN A 23 1.92 2.69 -4.74
C ASN A 23 2.12 2.93 -3.23
N GLY A 24 3.35 3.29 -2.82
CA GLY A 24 3.86 3.31 -1.45
C GLY A 24 3.34 4.41 -0.53
N GLU A 25 2.24 5.09 -0.88
CA GLU A 25 1.50 5.96 0.05
C GLU A 25 1.04 5.09 1.24
N LYS A 26 1.76 5.21 2.36
CA LYS A 26 1.69 4.26 3.50
C LYS A 26 0.28 4.08 4.08
N TYR A 27 -0.57 5.10 3.96
CA TYR A 27 -1.90 5.08 4.56
C TYR A 27 -2.85 4.13 3.85
N TYR A 28 -2.85 4.11 2.50
CA TYR A 28 -3.75 3.23 1.75
C TYR A 28 -3.40 1.75 1.94
N LEU A 29 -2.09 1.43 1.99
CA LEU A 29 -1.60 0.06 2.23
C LEU A 29 -1.93 -0.46 3.64
N SER A 30 -2.24 0.44 4.58
CA SER A 30 -2.63 0.09 5.96
C SER A 30 -4.13 -0.08 6.16
N SER A 31 -4.93 0.19 5.11
CA SER A 31 -6.39 0.06 5.17
C SER A 31 -6.79 -1.38 5.42
N ARG A 32 -7.78 -1.57 6.28
CA ARG A 32 -8.33 -2.87 6.68
C ARG A 32 -9.81 -2.72 6.98
N ASN A 33 -10.55 -3.81 6.87
CA ASN A 33 -11.93 -3.83 7.35
C ASN A 33 -11.96 -3.54 8.85
N GLY A 34 -13.01 -2.84 9.27
CA GLY A 34 -13.31 -2.65 10.69
C GLY A 34 -13.80 -3.94 11.34
N GLU A 35 -14.28 -3.82 12.57
CA GLU A 35 -14.97 -4.94 13.22
C GLU A 35 -16.26 -5.29 12.45
N ASN A 36 -16.58 -6.58 12.42
CA ASN A 36 -17.84 -7.04 11.84
C ASN A 36 -19.01 -6.49 12.67
N LEU A 37 -20.07 -6.10 11.97
CA LEU A 37 -21.31 -5.69 12.61
C LEU A 37 -21.90 -6.89 13.38
N VAL A 38 -22.37 -6.63 14.60
CA VAL A 38 -23.09 -7.61 15.40
C VAL A 38 -24.55 -7.20 15.42
N VAL A 39 -25.40 -7.91 14.68
CA VAL A 39 -26.83 -7.61 14.67
C VAL A 39 -27.52 -8.28 15.86
N PRO A 40 -28.25 -7.50 16.69
CA PRO A 40 -28.90 -8.04 17.87
C PRO A 40 -30.12 -8.90 17.50
N PRO A 41 -30.59 -9.76 18.42
CA PRO A 41 -31.76 -10.60 18.19
C PRO A 41 -32.99 -9.78 17.79
N GLY A 42 -33.70 -10.24 16.75
CA GLY A 42 -34.91 -9.59 16.22
C GLY A 42 -34.65 -8.57 15.09
N LEU A 43 -33.40 -8.30 14.75
CA LEU A 43 -32.99 -7.57 13.53
C LEU A 43 -32.37 -8.55 12.52
N THR A 44 -32.27 -8.13 11.25
CA THR A 44 -31.66 -8.94 10.17
C THR A 44 -30.52 -8.18 9.47
N GLU A 45 -29.57 -8.96 8.95
CA GLU A 45 -28.43 -8.49 8.16
C GLU A 45 -28.72 -8.51 6.65
N ASP A 46 -29.88 -9.03 6.22
CA ASP A 46 -30.19 -9.30 4.80
C ASP A 46 -30.04 -8.10 3.85
N ASN A 47 -30.16 -6.87 4.38
CA ASN A 47 -30.06 -5.63 3.61
C ASN A 47 -28.73 -4.88 3.80
N ILE A 48 -27.78 -5.45 4.56
CA ILE A 48 -26.45 -4.87 4.75
C ILE A 48 -25.61 -5.21 3.53
N SER A 49 -25.08 -4.19 2.87
CA SER A 49 -24.21 -4.37 1.71
C SER A 49 -22.76 -4.51 2.14
N HIS A 50 -22.12 -5.60 1.69
CA HIS A 50 -20.69 -5.87 1.87
C HIS A 50 -19.83 -5.28 0.73
N PHE A 51 -20.37 -4.35 -0.06
CA PHE A 51 -19.67 -3.76 -1.21
C PHE A 51 -18.35 -3.06 -0.85
N HIS A 52 -18.24 -2.54 0.38
CA HIS A 52 -17.05 -1.86 0.87
C HIS A 52 -16.09 -2.76 1.65
N ASP A 53 -16.42 -4.04 1.79
CA ASP A 53 -15.56 -4.98 2.48
C ASP A 53 -14.35 -5.26 1.59
N LEU A 54 -13.18 -4.89 2.10
CA LEU A 54 -11.92 -5.21 1.46
C LEU A 54 -11.74 -6.74 1.48
N PRO A 55 -11.26 -7.33 0.37
CA PRO A 55 -10.88 -8.73 0.37
C PRO A 55 -9.70 -8.95 1.34
N GLU A 56 -9.54 -10.19 1.79
CA GLU A 56 -8.41 -10.56 2.63
C GLU A 56 -7.08 -10.35 1.89
N GLN A 57 -6.21 -9.50 2.45
CA GLN A 57 -4.89 -9.21 1.89
C GLN A 57 -3.85 -10.19 2.44
N THR A 58 -3.57 -11.25 1.69
CA THR A 58 -2.57 -12.27 2.05
C THR A 58 -1.20 -12.06 1.40
N GLN A 59 -1.07 -11.03 0.56
CA GLN A 59 0.10 -10.79 -0.28
C GLN A 59 0.68 -9.40 -0.03
N ASN A 60 1.91 -9.16 -0.55
CA ASN A 60 2.52 -7.85 -0.49
C ASN A 60 1.69 -6.86 -1.34
N PRO A 61 1.11 -5.80 -0.75
CA PRO A 61 0.26 -4.86 -1.48
C PRO A 61 1.06 -3.84 -2.30
N GLN A 62 2.39 -3.85 -2.22
CA GLN A 62 3.27 -2.97 -2.99
C GLN A 62 3.33 -3.43 -4.45
N VAL A 63 2.94 -2.55 -5.36
CA VAL A 63 3.06 -2.77 -6.81
C VAL A 63 4.06 -1.80 -7.42
N SER A 64 4.74 -2.22 -8.49
CA SER A 64 5.54 -1.31 -9.30
C SER A 64 4.59 -0.42 -10.13
N ILE A 65 4.92 0.87 -10.20
CA ILE A 65 4.22 1.81 -11.10
C ILE A 65 5.06 2.16 -12.33
N GLU A 66 6.19 1.49 -12.51
CA GLU A 66 7.01 1.65 -13.71
C GLU A 66 6.25 1.11 -14.94
N PRO A 67 6.38 1.76 -16.10
CA PRO A 67 5.80 1.25 -17.33
C PRO A 67 6.28 -0.19 -17.62
N PRO A 68 5.40 -1.09 -18.07
CA PRO A 68 5.81 -2.43 -18.49
C PRO A 68 6.81 -2.36 -19.65
N THR A 69 7.88 -3.16 -19.58
CA THR A 69 8.77 -3.36 -20.73
C THR A 69 8.07 -4.24 -21.75
N VAL A 70 8.00 -3.75 -22.99
CA VAL A 70 7.54 -4.49 -24.17
C VAL A 70 8.55 -5.52 -24.63
#